data_AF-A0A847A3M2-F1
#
_entry.id   AF-A0A847A3M2-F1
#
_cell.length_a   1.000
_cell.length_b   1.000
_cell.length_c   1.000
_cell.angle_alpha   90.00
_cell.angle_beta   90.00
_cell.angle_gamma   90.00
#
_symmetry.space_group_name_H-M   'P 1'
#
loop_
_entity.id
_entity.type
_entity.pdbx_description
1 polymer ?
#
loop_
_entity_poly.entity_id
_entity_poly.type
_entity_poly.pdbx_seq_one_letter_code
_entity_poly.pdbx_strand_id
1 'polypeptide(L)' 'RTVDVHVRRLRAKLGDYETLISTVRGVGYGFARHGSESEE' A
#
# COMPACT_ATOMS: atom_id res chain seq x y z
N ARG A 1 7.83 16.56 2.83
CA ARG A 1 7.05 15.95 1.71
C ARG A 1 5.91 15.16 2.35
N THR A 2 4.70 15.14 1.78
CA THR A 2 3.58 14.39 2.38
C THR A 2 3.80 12.88 2.26
N VAL A 3 3.09 12.11 3.07
CA VAL A 3 3.15 10.64 3.03
C VAL A 3 2.89 10.11 1.62
N ASP A 4 1.95 10.74 0.89
CA ASP A 4 1.60 10.37 -0.49
C ASP A 4 2.79 10.44 -1.45
N VAL A 5 3.66 11.44 -1.25
CA VAL A 5 4.87 11.61 -2.07
C VAL A 5 5.85 10.46 -1.85
N HIS A 6 5.96 9.97 -0.61
CA HIS A 6 6.81 8.83 -0.30
C HIS A 6 6.21 7.53 -0.81
N VAL A 7 4.90 7.33 -0.62
CA VAL A 7 4.18 6.13 -1.09
C VAL A 7 4.20 6.03 -2.62
N ARG A 8 3.99 7.13 -3.35
CA ARG A 8 4.07 7.14 -4.82
C ARG A 8 5.47 6.76 -5.33
N ARG A 9 6.52 7.27 -4.68
CA ARG A 9 7.91 6.88 -5.03
C ARG A 9 8.22 5.45 -4.65
N LEU A 10 7.67 4.97 -3.55
CA LEU A 10 7.84 3.59 -3.12
C LEU A 10 7.17 2.62 -4.11
N ARG A 11 5.93 2.89 -4.54
CA ARG A 11 5.24 2.12 -5.60
C ARG A 11 6.04 2.08 -6.89
N ALA A 12 6.55 3.23 -7.35
CA ALA A 12 7.40 3.29 -8.54
C ALA A 12 8.69 2.46 -8.43
N LYS A 13 9.22 2.29 -7.21
CA LYS A 13 10.40 1.44 -6.96
C LYS A 13 10.06 -0.05 -6.83
N LEU A 14 8.81 -0.37 -6.47
CA LEU A 14 8.33 -1.74 -6.29
C LEU A 14 7.94 -2.41 -7.62
N GLY A 15 7.62 -1.64 -8.66
CA GLY A 15 7.23 -2.18 -9.97
C GLY A 15 5.98 -3.05 -9.83
N ASP A 16 6.07 -4.32 -10.25
CA ASP A 16 4.98 -5.29 -10.20
C ASP A 16 4.44 -5.55 -8.78
N TYR A 17 5.22 -5.22 -7.76
CA TYR A 17 4.85 -5.34 -6.35
C TYR A 17 4.16 -4.10 -5.78
N GLU A 18 3.81 -3.10 -6.60
CA GLU A 18 3.15 -1.87 -6.12
C GLU A 18 1.80 -2.14 -5.45
N THR A 19 1.14 -3.24 -5.83
CA THR A 19 -0.14 -3.72 -5.30
C THR A 19 -0.06 -4.16 -3.84
N LEU A 20 1.15 -4.39 -3.31
CA LEU A 20 1.35 -4.67 -1.89
C LEU A 20 1.01 -3.46 -1.00
N ILE A 21 0.99 -2.25 -1.56
CA ILE A 21 0.63 -1.05 -0.80
C ILE A 21 -0.81 -0.65 -1.13
N SER A 22 -1.70 -0.88 -0.18
CA SER A 22 -3.12 -0.54 -0.26
C SER A 22 -3.38 0.85 0.30
N THR A 23 -4.38 1.55 -0.26
CA THR A 23 -4.85 2.83 0.27
C THR A 23 -6.15 2.58 1.01
N VAL A 24 -6.19 2.93 2.30
CA VAL A 24 -7.36 2.82 3.17
C VAL A 24 -7.97 4.22 3.33
N ARG A 25 -9.15 4.43 2.76
CA ARG A 25 -9.81 5.74 2.74
C ARG A 25 -10.08 6.24 4.17
N GLY A 26 -9.63 7.46 4.48
CA GLY A 26 -9.82 8.05 5.81
C GLY A 26 -8.86 7.56 6.89
N VAL A 27 -8.00 6.59 6.60
CA VAL A 27 -6.99 6.05 7.53
C VAL A 27 -5.58 6.33 7.04
N GLY A 28 -5.27 5.97 5.79
CA GLY A 28 -3.93 6.13 5.22
C GLY A 28 -3.54 4.96 4.32
N TYR A 29 -2.35 4.42 4.54
CA TYR A 29 -1.75 3.39 3.69
C TYR A 29 -1.44 2.14 4.51
N GLY A 30 -1.72 0.97 3.94
CA GLY A 30 -1.47 -0.33 4.55
C GLY A 30 -0.63 -1.21 3.63
N PHE A 31 0.14 -2.12 4.21
CA PHE A 31 0.85 -3.15 3.46
C PHE A 31 0.00 -4.43 3.48
N ALA A 32 -0.55 -4.80 2.33
CA ALA A 32 -1.28 -6.05 2.18
C ALA A 32 -0.27 -7.20 2.22
N ARG A 33 -0.21 -7.93 3.33
CA ARG A 33 0.39 -9.27 3.32
C ARG A 33 -0.53 -10.13 2.48
N HIS A 34 -0.08 -10.58 1.32
CA HIS A 34 -0.80 -11.59 0.56
C HIS A 34 -0.89 -12.84 1.46
N GLY A 35 -2.04 -13.07 2.12
CA GLY A 35 -2.33 -14.30 2.85
C GLY A 35 -2.63 -14.21 4.36
N SER A 36 -3.49 -13.31 4.83
CA SER A 36 -4.21 -13.56 6.09
C SER A 36 -5.51 -12.77 6.19
N GLU A 37 -6.62 -13.51 6.11
CA GLU A 37 -7.88 -13.32 6.83
C GLU A 37 -8.69 -12.05 6.57
N SER A 38 -9.69 -12.19 5.70
CA SER A 38 -11.04 -11.67 5.94
C SER A 38 -12.02 -12.58 5.19
N GLU A 39 -12.04 -13.85 5.60
CA GLU A 39 -13.30 -14.60 5.64
C GLU A 39 -13.87 -14.32 7.03
N GLU A 40 -14.76 -13.33 7.14
CA GLU A 40 -15.77 -13.17 8.20
C GLU A 40 -16.88 -12.25 7.68
#